data_AF-A0A9D6THK4-F1
#
_entry.id   AF-A0A9D6THK4-F1
#
_cell.length_a   1.000
_cell.length_b   1.000
_cell.length_c   1.000
_cell.angle_alpha   90.00
_cell.angle_beta   90.00
_cell.angle_gamma   90.00
#
_symmetry.space_group_name_H-M   'P 1'
#
loop_
_entity.id
_entity.type
_entity.pdbx_description
1 polymer ?
#
loop_
_entity_poly.entity_id
_entity_poly.type
_entity_poly.pdbx_seq_one_letter_code
_entity_poly.pdbx_strand_id
1 'polypeptide(L)'
;MSNKGNGNGNGNGSRWFRVLDEPRDWEDFYRKRWSYDRSVRTSHGVNCSGSCSWEGFVKDGLICWELQKTDWPQINSDTPNYEPRGCQRGISSSWYPYSPVRPKYPYVRGVLLEMFRQEREAGKDPVEAWASIVENPERKKKYQTARGKAGWRRVKWEESTEIIAASLVYTIKKYGPDHIASFSPIPAMSMVSFLSGQRLNNLLGGTMLSFYEWYHDLPHIMPMMWGDQTDVSESADWYQSVYWIVVGSNLPMTRTPDAHFASEHKFNGGKITNLAPNYSDVTKFADLWVPVRPGTDAAFLSACIHVILQEFHHQKQEPYFIEYTKQYTNLPFLVMLEPADKPGEYLPGRFLRISDLTGFEDEQHPEWKMVMLDSQTDEIRLPGGSVGFRWETKKPGRWNLKLEDQKTGKPYDPVLTLLGMSKQEAGVRFADFSDTFDVHFGTTIPGLGRPAREILRGVPVKQLQLAAGSTVLV
;
A
#
# COMPACT_ATOMS: atom_id res chain seq x y z
N MET A 1 21.25 -88.26 -0.62
CA MET A 1 21.70 -87.50 -1.80
C MET A 1 21.46 -86.02 -1.54
N SER A 2 22.49 -85.23 -1.83
CA SER A 2 22.71 -83.80 -1.63
C SER A 2 21.57 -82.93 -1.07
N ASN A 3 21.89 -82.42 0.12
CA ASN A 3 21.74 -81.04 0.55
C ASN A 3 21.91 -80.07 -0.64
N LYS A 4 20.82 -79.58 -1.23
CA LYS A 4 20.85 -78.39 -2.10
C LYS A 4 20.40 -77.22 -1.25
N GLY A 5 21.36 -76.60 -0.57
CA GLY A 5 21.22 -75.26 -0.03
C GLY A 5 20.83 -74.34 -1.17
N ASN A 6 19.57 -73.90 -1.16
CA ASN A 6 19.13 -72.85 -2.07
C ASN A 6 19.58 -71.52 -1.46
N GLY A 7 20.89 -71.30 -1.54
CA GLY A 7 21.52 -70.02 -1.28
C GLY A 7 21.17 -69.04 -2.40
N ASN A 8 19.94 -68.54 -2.40
CA ASN A 8 19.74 -67.13 -2.75
C ASN A 8 19.93 -66.33 -1.47
N GLY A 9 21.16 -66.40 -0.97
CA GLY A 9 21.63 -65.67 0.18
C GLY A 9 21.80 -64.23 -0.24
N ASN A 10 20.85 -63.39 0.16
CA ASN A 10 21.13 -62.02 0.52
C ASN A 10 20.09 -61.63 1.56
N GLY A 11 20.28 -62.09 2.79
CA GLY A 11 19.51 -61.56 3.92
C GLY A 11 19.01 -62.54 4.95
N ASN A 12 18.96 -62.06 6.20
CA ASN A 12 18.39 -62.75 7.35
C ASN A 12 16.97 -62.20 7.62
N GLY A 13 15.99 -63.07 7.89
CA GLY A 13 14.63 -62.61 8.19
C GLY A 13 13.53 -63.67 8.11
N SER A 14 12.31 -63.22 8.36
CA SER A 14 11.10 -64.05 8.32
C SER A 14 10.56 -64.24 6.90
N ARG A 15 9.43 -64.92 6.76
CA ARG A 15 8.67 -65.00 5.50
C ARG A 15 8.19 -63.63 4.99
N TRP A 16 7.91 -62.68 5.89
CA TRP A 16 7.28 -61.40 5.55
C TRP A 16 8.27 -60.23 5.45
N PHE A 17 9.37 -60.30 6.21
CA PHE A 17 10.40 -59.27 6.24
C PHE A 17 11.75 -59.93 6.15
N ARG A 18 12.54 -59.50 5.16
CA ARG A 18 13.93 -59.88 5.00
C ARG A 18 14.76 -58.62 4.90
N VAL A 19 15.87 -58.59 5.64
CA VAL A 19 16.88 -57.55 5.50
C VAL A 19 17.83 -58.02 4.42
N LEU A 20 17.78 -57.40 3.25
CA LEU A 20 18.63 -57.74 2.11
C LEU A 20 19.91 -56.90 2.15
N ASP A 21 21.04 -57.51 1.86
CA ASP A 21 22.34 -56.84 1.67
C ASP A 21 22.64 -56.73 0.17
N GLU A 22 21.75 -56.08 -0.56
CA GLU A 22 21.86 -55.87 -2.00
C GLU A 22 22.46 -54.49 -2.32
N PRO A 23 23.29 -54.38 -3.37
CA PRO A 23 23.83 -53.09 -3.80
C PRO A 23 22.72 -52.09 -4.15
N ARG A 24 22.81 -50.87 -3.61
CA ARG A 24 21.87 -49.75 -3.84
C ARG A 24 22.48 -48.63 -4.68
N ASP A 25 23.45 -48.96 -5.53
CA ASP A 25 24.23 -47.99 -6.32
C ASP A 25 23.37 -47.17 -7.28
N TRP A 26 22.21 -47.70 -7.72
CA TRP A 26 21.28 -46.97 -8.58
C TRP A 26 20.76 -45.67 -7.95
N GLU A 27 20.76 -45.58 -6.61
CA GLU A 27 20.35 -44.37 -5.88
C GLU A 27 21.29 -43.17 -6.14
N ASP A 28 22.53 -43.43 -6.57
CA ASP A 28 23.48 -42.39 -6.95
C ASP A 28 22.98 -41.53 -8.11
N PHE A 29 22.10 -42.07 -8.95
CA PHE A 29 21.44 -41.29 -10.00
C PHE A 29 20.72 -40.06 -9.41
N TYR A 30 19.91 -40.27 -8.37
CA TYR A 30 19.17 -39.20 -7.70
C TYR A 30 20.08 -38.32 -6.83
N ARG A 31 21.08 -38.90 -6.15
CA ARG A 31 22.08 -38.12 -5.39
C ARG A 31 22.85 -37.15 -6.31
N LYS A 32 23.26 -37.61 -7.49
CA LYS A 32 23.93 -36.80 -8.50
C LYS A 32 23.01 -35.77 -9.14
N ARG A 33 21.70 -36.02 -9.23
CA ARG A 33 20.73 -35.01 -9.67
C ARG A 33 20.64 -33.85 -8.67
N TRP A 34 20.62 -34.16 -7.38
CA TRP A 34 20.50 -33.17 -6.30
C TRP A 34 21.79 -32.38 -6.05
N SER A 35 22.96 -32.96 -6.32
CA SER A 35 24.23 -32.26 -6.16
C SER A 35 24.33 -31.03 -7.07
N TYR A 36 25.09 -30.03 -6.64
CA TYR A 36 25.28 -28.76 -7.34
C TYR A 36 26.71 -28.26 -7.10
N ASP A 37 27.18 -27.36 -7.96
CA ASP A 37 28.56 -26.84 -7.93
C ASP A 37 28.69 -25.77 -6.85
N ARG A 38 27.69 -24.90 -6.77
CA ARG A 38 27.58 -23.83 -5.78
C ARG A 38 26.14 -23.35 -5.65
N SER A 39 25.88 -22.60 -4.59
CA SER A 39 24.61 -21.96 -4.35
C SER A 39 24.82 -20.47 -4.02
N VAL A 40 23.83 -19.64 -4.32
CA VAL A 40 23.93 -18.18 -4.18
C VAL A 40 22.63 -17.62 -3.61
N ARG A 41 22.75 -16.79 -2.56
CA ARG A 41 21.61 -16.07 -2.00
C ARG A 41 21.10 -15.03 -3.00
N THR A 42 19.79 -15.02 -3.21
CA THR A 42 19.12 -14.05 -4.08
C THR A 42 17.69 -13.77 -3.58
N SER A 43 16.96 -12.95 -4.33
CA SER A 43 15.56 -12.62 -4.10
C SER A 43 14.89 -12.28 -5.44
N HIS A 44 13.58 -11.99 -5.41
CA HIS A 44 12.78 -11.68 -6.59
C HIS A 44 12.39 -10.21 -6.62
N GLY A 45 12.94 -9.44 -7.56
CA GLY A 45 12.60 -8.03 -7.77
C GLY A 45 11.26 -7.83 -8.47
N VAL A 46 10.18 -8.26 -7.83
CA VAL A 46 8.80 -8.19 -8.34
C VAL A 46 7.87 -7.62 -7.26
N ASN A 47 6.88 -6.82 -7.68
CA ASN A 47 5.93 -6.17 -6.77
C ASN A 47 4.94 -7.19 -6.16
N CYS A 48 5.37 -7.90 -5.13
CA CYS A 48 4.60 -8.96 -4.49
C CYS A 48 4.50 -8.84 -2.97
N SER A 49 5.13 -7.83 -2.35
CA SER A 49 5.33 -7.68 -0.89
C SER A 49 6.10 -8.80 -0.17
N GLY A 50 6.34 -9.94 -0.82
CA GLY A 50 6.92 -11.11 -0.17
C GLY A 50 8.35 -10.94 0.32
N SER A 51 9.19 -10.20 -0.41
CA SER A 51 10.62 -9.97 -0.06
C SER A 51 11.37 -11.24 0.36
N CYS A 52 11.07 -12.37 -0.27
CA CYS A 52 11.55 -13.67 0.19
C CYS A 52 13.03 -13.85 -0.17
N SER A 53 13.81 -14.41 0.75
CA SER A 53 15.19 -14.79 0.48
C SER A 53 15.21 -16.21 -0.07
N TRP A 54 15.96 -16.41 -1.15
CA TRP A 54 16.10 -17.68 -1.85
C TRP A 54 17.56 -18.07 -1.97
N GLU A 55 17.81 -19.37 -2.06
CA GLU A 55 19.07 -19.94 -2.47
C GLU A 55 18.94 -20.46 -3.91
N GLY A 56 19.64 -19.85 -4.85
CA GLY A 56 19.72 -20.31 -6.24
C GLY A 56 20.86 -21.30 -6.42
N PHE A 57 20.58 -22.47 -6.97
CA PHE A 57 21.55 -23.56 -7.16
C PHE A 57 22.09 -23.59 -8.59
N VAL A 58 23.41 -23.64 -8.70
CA VAL A 58 24.14 -23.70 -9.97
C VAL A 58 24.76 -25.08 -10.13
N LYS A 59 24.50 -25.73 -11.27
CA LYS A 59 25.08 -27.01 -11.65
C LYS A 59 25.48 -26.96 -13.11
N ASP A 60 26.67 -27.45 -13.43
CA ASP A 60 27.27 -27.40 -14.76
C ASP A 60 27.31 -25.96 -15.32
N GLY A 61 27.55 -24.99 -14.43
CA GLY A 61 27.57 -23.56 -14.78
C GLY A 61 26.21 -22.94 -15.09
N LEU A 62 25.10 -23.67 -14.92
CA LEU A 62 23.74 -23.20 -15.20
C LEU A 62 22.90 -23.11 -13.92
N ILE A 63 22.05 -22.09 -13.83
CA ILE A 63 21.04 -22.01 -12.77
C ILE A 63 20.03 -23.13 -13.00
N CYS A 64 19.84 -24.01 -12.03
CA CYS A 64 19.00 -25.18 -12.21
C CYS A 64 17.67 -25.09 -11.46
N TRP A 65 17.71 -24.76 -10.17
CA TRP A 65 16.53 -24.55 -9.34
C TRP A 65 16.87 -23.60 -8.20
N GLU A 66 15.86 -23.26 -7.42
CA GLU A 66 15.98 -22.44 -6.21
C GLU A 66 15.17 -23.06 -5.08
N LEU A 67 15.54 -22.79 -3.84
CA LEU A 67 14.77 -23.14 -2.64
C LEU A 67 14.79 -21.96 -1.69
N GLN A 68 13.77 -21.86 -0.84
CA GLN A 68 13.70 -20.79 0.14
C GLN A 68 14.88 -20.86 1.12
N LYS A 69 15.33 -19.70 1.57
CA LYS A 69 16.19 -19.56 2.74
C LYS A 69 15.35 -19.57 4.01
N THR A 70 15.86 -20.23 5.03
CA THR A 70 15.21 -20.38 6.33
C THR A 70 15.98 -19.72 7.47
N ASP A 71 17.07 -19.02 7.17
CA ASP A 71 17.95 -18.37 8.15
C ASP A 71 17.56 -16.92 8.44
N TRP A 72 16.25 -16.65 8.47
CA TRP A 72 15.73 -15.38 8.96
C TRP A 72 16.08 -15.23 10.45
N PRO A 73 16.43 -14.03 10.93
CA PRO A 73 16.59 -13.80 12.36
C PRO A 73 15.31 -14.20 13.10
N GLN A 74 15.48 -14.88 14.24
CA GLN A 74 14.35 -15.21 15.11
C GLN A 74 13.69 -13.92 15.63
N ILE A 75 12.36 -13.89 15.63
CA ILE A 75 11.59 -12.71 16.06
C ILE A 75 11.64 -12.61 17.59
N ASN A 76 11.10 -13.62 18.28
CA ASN A 76 11.19 -13.84 19.73
C ASN A 76 10.82 -15.31 20.04
N SER A 77 10.61 -15.69 21.30
CA SER A 77 10.26 -17.06 21.69
C SER A 77 8.81 -17.45 21.42
N ASP A 78 7.91 -16.47 21.31
CA ASP A 78 6.46 -16.66 21.38
C ASP A 78 5.79 -16.43 20.02
N THR A 79 6.45 -15.74 19.10
CA THR A 79 5.97 -15.47 17.74
C THR A 79 6.56 -16.45 16.74
N PRO A 80 5.75 -17.09 15.88
CA PRO A 80 6.24 -17.90 14.77
C PRO A 80 7.20 -17.12 13.87
N ASN A 81 8.31 -17.76 13.49
CA ASN A 81 9.29 -17.14 12.60
C ASN A 81 8.77 -17.05 11.17
N TYR A 82 9.38 -16.16 10.38
CA TYR A 82 9.02 -15.97 8.98
C TYR A 82 9.38 -17.13 8.05
N GLU A 83 10.34 -17.96 8.43
CA GLU A 83 10.80 -19.05 7.55
C GLU A 83 9.69 -20.07 7.25
N PRO A 84 9.60 -20.61 6.03
CA PRO A 84 10.49 -20.41 4.89
C PRO A 84 10.10 -19.24 3.96
N ARG A 85 8.95 -18.58 4.18
CA ARG A 85 8.33 -17.69 3.18
C ARG A 85 8.21 -18.39 1.80
N GLY A 86 8.33 -17.61 0.71
CA GLY A 86 8.26 -18.08 -0.66
C GLY A 86 6.84 -18.26 -1.20
N CYS A 87 6.74 -18.54 -2.50
CA CYS A 87 5.47 -18.85 -3.16
C CYS A 87 5.71 -19.64 -4.46
N GLN A 88 4.63 -20.16 -5.05
CA GLN A 88 4.66 -20.91 -6.30
C GLN A 88 5.16 -20.11 -7.51
N ARG A 89 5.08 -18.77 -7.45
CA ARG A 89 5.63 -17.90 -8.51
C ARG A 89 7.14 -17.83 -8.37
N GLY A 90 7.62 -17.57 -7.15
CA GLY A 90 9.03 -17.48 -6.82
C GLY A 90 9.81 -18.75 -7.15
N ILE A 91 9.35 -19.92 -6.70
CA ILE A 91 10.01 -21.23 -6.93
C ILE A 91 10.18 -21.57 -8.43
N SER A 92 9.37 -20.97 -9.31
CA SER A 92 9.43 -21.20 -10.75
C SER A 92 10.36 -20.24 -11.51
N SER A 93 11.01 -19.30 -10.82
CA SER A 93 11.74 -18.20 -11.47
C SER A 93 12.98 -18.69 -12.24
N SER A 94 13.60 -19.78 -11.82
CA SER A 94 14.72 -20.45 -12.52
C SER A 94 14.39 -20.91 -13.94
N TRP A 95 13.12 -20.90 -14.35
CA TRP A 95 12.70 -21.14 -15.73
C TRP A 95 13.10 -19.99 -16.68
N TYR A 96 12.98 -18.73 -16.24
CA TYR A 96 13.14 -17.55 -17.12
C TYR A 96 14.52 -17.36 -17.75
N PRO A 97 15.67 -17.66 -17.09
CA PRO A 97 16.98 -17.44 -17.69
C PRO A 97 17.19 -18.13 -19.04
N TYR A 98 16.57 -19.29 -19.27
CA TYR A 98 16.76 -20.12 -20.46
C TYR A 98 15.48 -20.38 -21.25
N SER A 99 14.36 -19.81 -20.82
CA SER A 99 13.07 -20.02 -21.46
C SER A 99 13.00 -19.43 -22.87
N PRO A 100 12.05 -19.90 -23.72
CA PRO A 100 11.85 -19.35 -25.06
C PRO A 100 11.44 -17.87 -25.07
N VAL A 101 11.05 -17.30 -23.92
CA VAL A 101 10.64 -15.89 -23.81
C VAL A 101 11.76 -14.95 -23.36
N ARG A 102 12.97 -15.47 -23.08
CA ARG A 102 14.11 -14.64 -22.65
C ARG A 102 14.56 -13.68 -23.76
N PRO A 103 14.49 -12.35 -23.58
CA PRO A 103 15.20 -11.43 -24.47
C PRO A 103 16.72 -11.62 -24.31
N LYS A 104 17.38 -11.97 -25.42
CA LYS A 104 18.82 -12.29 -25.46
C LYS A 104 19.70 -11.15 -25.98
N TYR A 105 19.12 -10.28 -26.81
CA TYR A 105 19.84 -9.21 -27.51
C TYR A 105 19.01 -7.92 -27.47
N PRO A 106 19.61 -6.75 -27.75
CA PRO A 106 18.82 -5.56 -28.05
C PRO A 106 18.11 -5.73 -29.39
N TYR A 107 16.88 -5.23 -29.46
CA TYR A 107 16.03 -5.30 -30.64
C TYR A 107 15.44 -3.94 -30.97
N VAL A 108 15.43 -3.59 -32.25
CA VAL A 108 14.76 -2.38 -32.77
C VAL A 108 13.71 -2.81 -33.79
N ARG A 109 12.58 -2.09 -33.86
CA ARG A 109 11.55 -2.36 -34.87
C ARG A 109 12.17 -2.14 -36.25
N GLY A 110 12.08 -3.13 -37.14
CA GLY A 110 12.80 -3.15 -38.42
C GLY A 110 12.59 -1.89 -39.26
N VAL A 111 11.34 -1.44 -39.41
CA VAL A 111 11.03 -0.23 -40.20
C VAL A 111 11.67 1.04 -39.63
N LEU A 112 11.84 1.16 -38.31
CA LEU A 112 12.54 2.30 -37.70
C LEU A 112 14.04 2.18 -37.94
N LEU A 113 14.59 0.98 -37.74
CA LEU A 113 16.01 0.70 -37.92
C LEU A 113 16.47 0.96 -39.36
N GLU A 114 15.69 0.51 -40.34
CA GLU A 114 15.96 0.72 -41.76
C GLU A 114 16.02 2.21 -42.12
N MET A 115 15.04 3.00 -41.65
CA MET A 115 15.06 4.45 -41.86
C MET A 115 16.26 5.11 -41.16
N PHE A 116 16.57 4.72 -39.93
CA PHE A 116 17.71 5.28 -39.19
C PHE A 116 19.04 4.98 -39.89
N ARG A 117 19.27 3.73 -40.32
CA ARG A 117 20.47 3.34 -41.06
C ARG A 117 20.62 4.09 -42.38
N GLN A 118 19.53 4.22 -43.15
CA GLN A 118 19.55 4.97 -44.41
C GLN A 118 20.01 6.41 -44.22
N GLU A 119 19.54 7.07 -43.15
CA GLU A 119 19.92 8.45 -42.86
C GLU A 119 21.37 8.56 -42.33
N ARG A 120 21.83 7.58 -41.55
CA ARG A 120 23.24 7.49 -41.14
C ARG A 120 24.16 7.24 -42.34
N GLU A 121 23.78 6.38 -43.28
CA GLU A 121 24.50 6.11 -44.53
C GLU A 121 24.54 7.34 -45.46
N ALA A 122 23.50 8.17 -45.43
CA ALA A 122 23.46 9.44 -46.14
C ALA A 122 24.36 10.54 -45.52
N GLY A 123 25.10 10.22 -44.44
CA GLY A 123 26.09 11.10 -43.83
C GLY A 123 25.57 11.98 -42.69
N LYS A 124 24.31 11.83 -42.27
CA LYS A 124 23.75 12.60 -41.14
C LYS A 124 24.32 12.12 -39.82
N ASP A 125 24.53 13.04 -38.88
CA ASP A 125 24.80 12.65 -37.49
C ASP A 125 23.57 11.94 -36.86
N PRO A 126 23.72 11.24 -35.73
CA PRO A 126 22.61 10.50 -35.11
C PRO A 126 21.37 11.35 -34.78
N VAL A 127 21.55 12.58 -34.28
CA VAL A 127 20.48 13.49 -33.89
C VAL A 127 19.76 14.03 -35.13
N GLU A 128 20.52 14.38 -36.18
CA GLU A 128 19.98 14.78 -37.49
C GLU A 128 19.22 13.64 -38.18
N ALA A 129 19.77 12.42 -38.12
CA ALA A 129 19.13 11.22 -38.64
C ALA A 129 17.78 10.99 -37.94
N TRP A 130 17.75 11.05 -36.61
CA TRP A 130 16.52 10.95 -35.83
C TRP A 130 15.51 12.06 -36.19
N ALA A 131 15.95 13.32 -36.25
CA ALA A 131 15.12 14.47 -36.62
C ALA A 131 14.42 14.23 -37.96
N SER A 132 15.15 13.77 -38.98
CA SER A 132 14.60 13.52 -40.32
C SER A 132 13.53 12.43 -40.39
N ILE A 133 13.45 11.57 -39.37
CA ILE A 133 12.44 10.52 -39.26
C ILE A 133 11.23 11.05 -38.50
N VAL A 134 11.43 11.69 -37.35
CA VAL A 134 10.33 12.10 -36.47
C VAL A 134 9.61 13.37 -36.93
N GLU A 135 10.27 14.21 -37.72
CA GLU A 135 9.68 15.42 -38.30
C GLU A 135 8.89 15.14 -39.58
N ASN A 136 9.15 14.00 -40.24
CA ASN A 136 8.39 13.59 -41.41
C ASN A 136 7.12 12.82 -40.97
N PRO A 137 5.90 13.33 -41.25
CA PRO A 137 4.66 12.71 -40.77
C PRO A 137 4.45 11.28 -41.28
N GLU A 138 4.85 10.99 -42.52
CA GLU A 138 4.69 9.66 -43.13
C GLU A 138 5.64 8.64 -42.50
N ARG A 139 6.92 9.02 -42.33
CA ARG A 139 7.93 8.17 -41.68
C ARG A 139 7.59 7.93 -40.21
N LYS A 140 7.15 8.97 -39.49
CA LYS A 140 6.66 8.86 -38.10
C LYS A 140 5.49 7.88 -38.00
N LYS A 141 4.47 8.05 -38.85
CA LYS A 141 3.30 7.15 -38.88
C LYS A 141 3.70 5.70 -39.19
N LYS A 142 4.66 5.49 -40.10
CA LYS A 142 5.12 4.16 -40.52
C LYS A 142 5.64 3.33 -39.34
N TYR A 143 6.54 3.86 -38.51
CA TYR A 143 7.06 3.07 -37.39
C TYR A 143 6.09 3.00 -36.20
N GLN A 144 5.27 4.04 -35.97
CA GLN A 144 4.29 4.06 -34.87
C GLN A 144 3.17 3.04 -35.08
N THR A 145 2.66 2.92 -36.31
CA THR A 145 1.60 1.94 -36.65
C THR A 145 2.09 0.48 -36.74
N ALA A 146 3.41 0.28 -36.71
CA ALA A 146 4.04 -1.04 -36.59
C ALA A 146 4.23 -1.49 -35.13
N ARG A 147 3.90 -0.66 -34.12
CA ARG A 147 3.90 -1.06 -32.71
C ARG A 147 2.85 -2.15 -32.48
N GLY A 148 3.20 -3.20 -31.72
CA GLY A 148 2.36 -4.39 -31.53
C GLY A 148 2.39 -5.42 -32.68
N LYS A 149 3.09 -5.15 -33.80
CA LYS A 149 3.06 -6.00 -35.01
C LYS A 149 4.44 -6.58 -35.37
N ALA A 150 5.02 -7.46 -34.54
CA ALA A 150 6.25 -8.23 -34.82
C ALA A 150 7.36 -7.47 -35.62
N GLY A 151 8.27 -8.16 -36.32
CA GLY A 151 9.28 -7.47 -37.15
C GLY A 151 10.39 -6.78 -36.36
N TRP A 152 10.81 -7.39 -35.24
CA TRP A 152 11.99 -6.98 -34.50
C TRP A 152 13.27 -7.40 -35.24
N ARG A 153 14.27 -6.53 -35.25
CA ARG A 153 15.62 -6.83 -35.76
C ARG A 153 16.60 -6.80 -34.60
N ARG A 154 17.41 -7.85 -34.50
CA ARG A 154 18.54 -7.90 -33.57
C ARG A 154 19.56 -6.83 -33.98
N VAL A 155 20.05 -6.08 -33.01
CA VAL A 155 21.11 -5.07 -33.19
C VAL A 155 22.24 -5.30 -32.18
N LYS A 156 23.30 -4.50 -32.27
CA LYS A 156 24.32 -4.40 -31.21
C LYS A 156 23.90 -3.36 -30.17
N TRP A 157 24.53 -3.41 -28.99
CA TRP A 157 24.23 -2.45 -27.93
C TRP A 157 24.53 -1.03 -28.38
N GLU A 158 25.67 -0.80 -29.02
CA GLU A 158 26.14 0.51 -29.48
C GLU A 158 25.13 1.18 -30.40
N GLU A 159 24.58 0.43 -31.37
CA GLU A 159 23.56 0.93 -32.31
C GLU A 159 22.24 1.25 -31.60
N SER A 160 21.78 0.39 -30.68
CA SER A 160 20.56 0.67 -29.92
C SER A 160 20.70 1.88 -29.01
N THR A 161 21.86 2.05 -28.37
CA THR A 161 22.15 3.17 -27.48
C THR A 161 22.34 4.47 -28.25
N GLU A 162 22.94 4.44 -29.44
CA GLU A 162 23.06 5.63 -30.31
C GLU A 162 21.68 6.16 -30.70
N ILE A 163 20.76 5.28 -31.12
CA ILE A 163 19.37 5.66 -31.47
C ILE A 163 18.66 6.28 -30.26
N ILE A 164 18.77 5.66 -29.07
CA ILE A 164 18.14 6.17 -27.84
C ILE A 164 18.73 7.54 -27.47
N ALA A 165 20.06 7.67 -27.46
CA ALA A 165 20.74 8.92 -27.13
C ALA A 165 20.37 10.04 -28.12
N ALA A 166 20.35 9.74 -29.43
CA ALA A 166 19.92 10.69 -30.46
C ALA A 166 18.49 11.17 -30.23
N SER A 167 17.58 10.25 -29.90
CA SER A 167 16.20 10.59 -29.58
C SER A 167 16.11 11.48 -28.33
N LEU A 168 16.86 11.17 -27.27
CA LEU A 168 16.85 11.97 -26.04
C LEU A 168 17.38 13.38 -26.29
N VAL A 169 18.56 13.49 -26.92
CA VAL A 169 19.20 14.79 -27.24
C VAL A 169 18.31 15.64 -28.14
N TYR A 170 17.73 15.05 -29.19
CA TYR A 170 16.81 15.75 -30.08
C TYR A 170 15.60 16.29 -29.31
N THR A 171 14.95 15.45 -28.50
CA THR A 171 13.75 15.84 -27.75
C THR A 171 14.06 16.96 -26.78
N ILE A 172 15.15 16.84 -26.00
CA ILE A 172 15.58 17.87 -25.05
C ILE A 172 15.85 19.19 -25.79
N LYS A 173 16.60 19.16 -26.89
CA LYS A 173 16.96 20.36 -27.66
C LYS A 173 15.74 21.05 -28.27
N LYS A 174 14.76 20.28 -28.76
CA LYS A 174 13.62 20.82 -29.51
C LYS A 174 12.43 21.22 -28.65
N TYR A 175 12.12 20.42 -27.63
CA TYR A 175 10.89 20.56 -26.85
C TYR A 175 11.14 20.86 -25.37
N GLY A 176 12.33 20.54 -24.86
CA GLY A 176 12.66 20.62 -23.45
C GLY A 176 12.79 19.25 -22.80
N PRO A 177 13.43 19.17 -21.63
CA PRO A 177 13.69 17.92 -20.95
C PRO A 177 12.44 17.29 -20.31
N ASP A 178 11.38 18.04 -20.03
CA ASP A 178 10.11 17.50 -19.54
C ASP A 178 9.31 16.69 -20.58
N HIS A 179 9.77 16.64 -21.84
CA HIS A 179 9.22 15.80 -22.89
C HIS A 179 9.84 14.39 -22.93
N ILE A 180 10.71 14.07 -21.96
CA ILE A 180 11.15 12.71 -21.67
C ILE A 180 10.55 12.27 -20.32
N ALA A 181 10.03 11.05 -20.28
CA ALA A 181 9.42 10.48 -19.08
C ALA A 181 9.95 9.08 -18.80
N SER A 182 10.13 8.76 -17.52
CA SER A 182 10.54 7.43 -17.06
C SER A 182 9.48 6.84 -16.14
N PHE A 183 8.96 5.67 -16.53
CA PHE A 183 8.08 4.86 -15.71
C PHE A 183 8.82 3.61 -15.24
N SER A 184 9.11 3.54 -13.95
CA SER A 184 9.62 2.36 -13.28
C SER A 184 9.02 2.35 -11.88
N PRO A 185 8.20 1.35 -11.50
CA PRO A 185 7.48 1.35 -10.24
C PRO A 185 8.32 0.74 -9.09
N ILE A 186 7.83 0.90 -7.86
CA ILE A 186 8.19 0.13 -6.65
C ILE A 186 9.71 -0.05 -6.47
N PRO A 187 10.42 0.94 -5.90
CA PRO A 187 11.86 0.83 -5.68
C PRO A 187 12.24 -0.26 -4.67
N ALA A 188 11.37 -0.57 -3.71
CA ALA A 188 11.66 -1.50 -2.61
C ALA A 188 12.02 -2.92 -3.07
N MET A 189 11.51 -3.37 -4.23
CA MET A 189 11.78 -4.72 -4.74
C MET A 189 13.17 -4.86 -5.38
N SER A 190 13.76 -3.75 -5.87
CA SER A 190 15.05 -3.75 -6.55
C SER A 190 15.61 -2.33 -6.67
N MET A 191 16.13 -1.80 -5.56
CA MET A 191 16.46 -0.38 -5.39
C MET A 191 17.39 0.16 -6.49
N VAL A 192 18.52 -0.53 -6.73
CA VAL A 192 19.52 -0.08 -7.73
C VAL A 192 18.97 -0.19 -9.15
N SER A 193 18.16 -1.20 -9.44
CA SER A 193 17.51 -1.36 -10.75
C SER A 193 16.54 -0.20 -11.02
N PHE A 194 15.71 0.18 -10.04
CA PHE A 194 14.85 1.37 -10.12
C PHE A 194 15.68 2.64 -10.33
N LEU A 195 16.74 2.81 -9.53
CA LEU A 195 17.59 4.00 -9.57
C LEU A 195 18.31 4.16 -10.90
N SER A 196 18.64 3.08 -11.61
CA SER A 196 19.41 3.14 -12.86
C SER A 196 18.75 4.05 -13.92
N GLY A 197 17.48 3.83 -14.24
CA GLY A 197 16.73 4.65 -15.19
C GLY A 197 16.30 5.99 -14.62
N GLN A 198 15.90 6.02 -13.34
CA GLN A 198 15.41 7.25 -12.71
C GLN A 198 16.52 8.28 -12.50
N ARG A 199 17.74 7.85 -12.16
CA ARG A 199 18.89 8.75 -12.03
C ARG A 199 19.26 9.38 -13.37
N LEU A 200 19.29 8.59 -14.46
CA LEU A 200 19.55 9.13 -15.80
C LEU A 200 18.48 10.16 -16.18
N ASN A 201 17.21 9.83 -16.01
CA ASN A 201 16.09 10.71 -16.33
C ASN A 201 16.15 12.02 -15.52
N ASN A 202 16.43 11.94 -14.22
CA ASN A 202 16.56 13.10 -13.34
C ASN A 202 17.73 14.01 -13.75
N LEU A 203 18.89 13.44 -14.07
CA LEU A 203 20.06 14.21 -14.55
C LEU A 203 19.78 14.94 -15.87
N LEU A 204 18.92 14.37 -16.72
CA LEU A 204 18.50 14.98 -17.97
C LEU A 204 17.37 16.01 -17.81
N GLY A 205 16.79 16.14 -16.61
CA GLY A 205 15.65 17.02 -16.33
C GLY A 205 14.28 16.43 -16.73
N GLY A 206 14.20 15.12 -16.93
CA GLY A 206 12.99 14.41 -17.34
C GLY A 206 11.98 14.17 -16.22
N THR A 207 10.74 13.85 -16.59
CA THR A 207 9.64 13.59 -15.66
C THR A 207 9.74 12.19 -15.07
N MET A 208 9.78 12.09 -13.75
CA MET A 208 9.61 10.82 -13.04
C MET A 208 8.13 10.55 -12.84
N LEU A 209 7.64 9.43 -13.38
CA LEU A 209 6.24 9.05 -13.23
C LEU A 209 6.05 8.26 -11.94
N SER A 210 5.02 8.63 -11.18
CA SER A 210 4.62 7.95 -9.96
C SER A 210 3.90 6.63 -10.25
N PHE A 211 3.69 5.82 -9.20
CA PHE A 211 3.15 4.46 -9.35
C PHE A 211 2.13 4.08 -8.28
N TYR A 212 2.23 4.61 -7.05
CA TYR A 212 1.47 4.06 -5.91
C TYR A 212 -0.01 4.45 -5.97
N GLU A 213 -0.28 5.71 -6.27
CA GLU A 213 -1.60 6.23 -6.61
C GLU A 213 -2.09 5.71 -7.96
N TRP A 214 -1.19 5.54 -8.93
CA TRP A 214 -1.55 5.05 -10.27
C TRP A 214 -2.04 3.58 -10.23
N TYR A 215 -1.47 2.77 -9.35
CA TYR A 215 -1.90 1.39 -9.13
C TYR A 215 -3.14 1.26 -8.25
N HIS A 216 -3.64 2.37 -7.71
CA HIS A 216 -4.65 2.37 -6.64
C HIS A 216 -4.21 1.58 -5.40
N ASP A 217 -2.90 1.44 -5.18
CA ASP A 217 -2.35 0.85 -3.96
C ASP A 217 -2.22 1.90 -2.85
N LEU A 218 -2.17 3.21 -3.17
CA LEU A 218 -2.24 4.30 -2.20
C LEU A 218 -3.64 4.38 -1.58
N PRO A 219 -3.82 4.07 -0.29
CA PRO A 219 -5.06 4.33 0.41
C PRO A 219 -5.16 5.84 0.67
N HIS A 220 -5.88 6.58 -0.18
CA HIS A 220 -6.01 8.04 -0.05
C HIS A 220 -6.47 8.51 1.34
N ILE A 221 -7.19 7.66 2.09
CA ILE A 221 -7.60 7.92 3.46
C ILE A 221 -6.42 8.04 4.43
N MET A 222 -5.29 7.37 4.18
CA MET A 222 -4.15 7.38 5.08
C MET A 222 -3.49 8.76 5.17
N PRO A 223 -3.16 9.44 4.05
CA PRO A 223 -2.73 10.83 4.08
C PRO A 223 -3.77 11.77 4.70
N MET A 224 -5.07 11.52 4.49
CA MET A 224 -6.13 12.35 5.05
C MET A 224 -6.28 12.23 6.58
N MET A 225 -6.13 11.02 7.12
CA MET A 225 -6.32 10.74 8.54
C MET A 225 -5.04 10.94 9.37
N TRP A 226 -3.89 10.51 8.85
CA TRP A 226 -2.64 10.46 9.61
C TRP A 226 -1.53 11.35 9.04
N GLY A 227 -1.72 11.92 7.84
CA GLY A 227 -0.67 12.72 7.19
C GLY A 227 0.53 11.88 6.72
N ASP A 228 0.36 10.57 6.59
CA ASP A 228 1.38 9.62 6.12
C ASP A 228 0.97 9.01 4.77
N GLN A 229 1.94 8.57 3.96
CA GLN A 229 1.63 7.88 2.70
C GLN A 229 0.95 6.54 2.96
N THR A 230 1.60 5.67 3.72
CA THR A 230 1.15 4.33 4.16
C THR A 230 2.20 3.78 5.12
N ASP A 231 1.78 3.54 6.35
CA ASP A 231 2.50 2.72 7.31
C ASP A 231 1.52 1.69 7.89
N VAL A 232 1.99 0.45 8.05
CA VAL A 232 1.18 -0.70 8.49
C VAL A 232 2.02 -1.64 9.34
N SER A 233 1.38 -2.36 10.26
CA SER A 233 2.05 -3.41 11.02
C SER A 233 2.62 -4.50 10.12
N GLU A 234 3.76 -5.07 10.52
CA GLU A 234 4.31 -6.28 9.92
C GLU A 234 3.40 -7.50 10.13
N SER A 235 3.60 -8.56 9.35
CA SER A 235 2.75 -9.76 9.43
C SER A 235 2.91 -10.56 10.72
N ALA A 236 4.08 -10.47 11.37
CA ALA A 236 4.28 -11.05 12.69
C ALA A 236 3.39 -10.43 13.77
N ASP A 237 3.03 -9.15 13.64
CA ASP A 237 2.12 -8.47 14.56
C ASP A 237 0.69 -9.03 14.50
N TRP A 238 0.32 -9.62 13.36
CA TRP A 238 -1.00 -10.26 13.23
C TRP A 238 -1.17 -11.37 14.27
N TYR A 239 -0.10 -12.11 14.60
CA TYR A 239 -0.10 -13.16 15.61
C TYR A 239 -0.40 -12.64 17.02
N GLN A 240 -0.10 -11.38 17.32
CA GLN A 240 -0.32 -10.75 18.62
C GLN A 240 -1.79 -10.33 18.84
N SER A 241 -2.55 -10.16 17.76
CA SER A 241 -3.97 -9.85 17.87
C SER A 241 -4.77 -11.06 18.35
N VAL A 242 -5.94 -10.81 18.96
CA VAL A 242 -6.92 -11.84 19.39
C VAL A 242 -8.12 -11.95 18.44
N TYR A 243 -8.34 -10.95 17.58
CA TYR A 243 -9.48 -10.90 16.68
C TYR A 243 -9.13 -10.19 15.38
N TRP A 244 -9.29 -10.87 14.24
CA TRP A 244 -9.03 -10.33 12.92
C TRP A 244 -10.35 -10.10 12.17
N ILE A 245 -10.43 -8.96 11.48
CA ILE A 245 -11.43 -8.72 10.44
C ILE A 245 -10.66 -8.55 9.13
N VAL A 246 -10.73 -9.57 8.27
CA VAL A 246 -10.11 -9.54 6.95
C VAL A 246 -11.13 -8.98 5.96
N VAL A 247 -10.92 -7.76 5.48
CA VAL A 247 -11.82 -7.08 4.54
C VAL A 247 -11.17 -7.02 3.16
N GLY A 248 -11.78 -7.67 2.16
CA GLY A 248 -11.34 -7.57 0.76
C GLY A 248 -9.90 -8.05 0.48
N SER A 249 -9.28 -8.83 1.38
CA SER A 249 -7.90 -9.31 1.24
C SER A 249 -7.85 -10.84 1.17
N ASN A 250 -7.25 -11.40 0.12
CA ASN A 250 -7.11 -12.85 -0.06
C ASN A 250 -5.70 -13.35 0.32
N LEU A 251 -5.42 -13.36 1.63
CA LEU A 251 -4.07 -13.60 2.18
C LEU A 251 -3.34 -14.82 1.60
N PRO A 252 -3.93 -16.03 1.48
CA PRO A 252 -3.20 -17.20 0.96
C PRO A 252 -2.72 -17.04 -0.49
N MET A 253 -3.41 -16.22 -1.29
CA MET A 253 -3.08 -15.98 -2.69
C MET A 253 -2.15 -14.77 -2.87
N THR A 254 -2.47 -13.65 -2.22
CA THR A 254 -1.80 -12.36 -2.44
C THR A 254 -0.69 -12.07 -1.43
N ARG A 255 -0.70 -12.74 -0.27
CA ARG A 255 0.28 -12.69 0.83
C ARG A 255 0.73 -14.10 1.24
N THR A 256 0.83 -15.00 0.24
CA THR A 256 1.25 -16.41 0.42
C THR A 256 2.39 -16.62 1.43
N PRO A 257 3.53 -15.89 1.37
CA PRO A 257 4.63 -16.12 2.31
C PRO A 257 4.31 -15.76 3.77
N ASP A 258 3.28 -14.95 4.02
CA ASP A 258 2.85 -14.49 5.35
C ASP A 258 1.57 -15.20 5.82
N ALA A 259 0.96 -16.02 4.97
CA ALA A 259 -0.35 -16.61 5.24
C ALA A 259 -0.33 -17.66 6.37
N HIS A 260 0.85 -18.18 6.75
CA HIS A 260 0.99 -19.13 7.85
C HIS A 260 0.50 -18.53 9.18
N PHE A 261 0.70 -17.21 9.39
CA PHE A 261 0.20 -16.51 10.57
C PHE A 261 -1.32 -16.63 10.72
N ALA A 262 -2.09 -16.75 9.63
CA ALA A 262 -3.54 -16.94 9.72
C ALA A 262 -3.89 -18.28 10.39
N SER A 263 -3.25 -19.38 9.97
CA SER A 263 -3.46 -20.68 10.61
C SER A 263 -2.90 -20.75 12.02
N GLU A 264 -1.76 -20.13 12.28
CA GLU A 264 -1.11 -20.17 13.59
C GLU A 264 -1.88 -19.31 14.60
N HIS A 265 -2.40 -18.16 14.18
CA HIS A 265 -3.29 -17.33 15.00
C HIS A 265 -4.54 -18.12 15.43
N LYS A 266 -5.10 -18.98 14.56
CA LYS A 266 -6.19 -19.89 14.92
C LYS A 266 -5.79 -20.88 16.01
N PHE A 267 -4.61 -21.47 15.91
CA PHE A 267 -4.10 -22.38 16.96
C PHE A 267 -3.77 -21.64 18.27
N ASN A 268 -3.47 -20.35 18.20
CA ASN A 268 -3.32 -19.48 19.36
C ASN A 268 -4.66 -19.00 19.97
N GLY A 269 -5.80 -19.57 19.54
CA GLY A 269 -7.14 -19.24 20.04
C GLY A 269 -7.78 -18.00 19.42
N GLY A 270 -7.12 -17.40 18.43
CA GLY A 270 -7.60 -16.23 17.71
C GLY A 270 -8.85 -16.50 16.87
N LYS A 271 -9.64 -15.44 16.64
CA LYS A 271 -10.83 -15.48 15.79
C LYS A 271 -10.65 -14.66 14.53
N ILE A 272 -11.10 -15.20 13.41
CA ILE A 272 -11.00 -14.57 12.09
C ILE A 272 -12.41 -14.42 11.51
N THR A 273 -12.80 -13.18 11.21
CA THR A 273 -13.97 -12.88 10.35
C THR A 273 -13.48 -12.46 8.97
N ASN A 274 -14.01 -13.08 7.92
CA ASN A 274 -13.75 -12.68 6.55
C ASN A 274 -14.95 -11.92 5.97
N LEU A 275 -14.74 -10.67 5.60
CA LEU A 275 -15.70 -9.80 4.92
C LEU A 275 -15.30 -9.73 3.43
N ALA A 276 -15.97 -10.53 2.62
CA ALA A 276 -15.67 -10.63 1.19
C ALA A 276 -16.89 -11.08 0.39
N PRO A 277 -17.13 -10.55 -0.83
CA PRO A 277 -18.30 -10.90 -1.63
C PRO A 277 -18.32 -12.36 -2.10
N ASN A 278 -17.14 -12.97 -2.27
CA ASN A 278 -16.98 -14.36 -2.66
C ASN A 278 -16.31 -15.17 -1.54
N TYR A 279 -16.44 -16.50 -1.63
CA TYR A 279 -15.75 -17.44 -0.76
C TYR A 279 -14.25 -17.51 -1.14
N SER A 280 -13.48 -16.48 -0.76
CA SER A 280 -12.04 -16.37 -1.04
C SER A 280 -11.21 -17.35 -0.22
N ASP A 281 -9.95 -17.60 -0.59
CA ASP A 281 -9.13 -18.67 0.02
C ASP A 281 -8.92 -18.47 1.54
N VAL A 282 -8.85 -17.21 1.99
CA VAL A 282 -8.74 -16.89 3.43
C VAL A 282 -9.95 -17.37 4.23
N THR A 283 -11.12 -17.52 3.60
CA THR A 283 -12.36 -18.00 4.24
C THR A 283 -12.19 -19.38 4.84
N LYS A 284 -11.29 -20.21 4.31
CA LYS A 284 -10.97 -21.54 4.86
C LYS A 284 -10.51 -21.47 6.32
N PHE A 285 -9.89 -20.36 6.73
CA PHE A 285 -9.40 -20.14 8.10
C PHE A 285 -10.40 -19.37 8.97
N ALA A 286 -11.43 -18.78 8.38
CA ALA A 286 -12.36 -17.90 9.08
C ALA A 286 -13.36 -18.68 9.93
N ASP A 287 -13.69 -18.13 11.10
CA ASP A 287 -14.81 -18.59 11.93
C ASP A 287 -16.15 -18.10 11.39
N LEU A 288 -16.14 -16.92 10.76
CA LEU A 288 -17.31 -16.30 10.17
C LEU A 288 -16.97 -15.74 8.80
N TRP A 289 -17.81 -16.05 7.82
CA TRP A 289 -17.81 -15.40 6.51
C TRP A 289 -19.03 -14.49 6.39
N VAL A 290 -18.78 -13.24 6.03
CA VAL A 290 -19.82 -12.24 5.78
C VAL A 290 -19.79 -11.85 4.29
N PRO A 291 -20.72 -12.38 3.47
CA PRO A 291 -20.81 -12.05 2.05
C PRO A 291 -21.49 -10.70 1.82
N VAL A 292 -20.72 -9.62 1.84
CA VAL A 292 -21.22 -8.29 1.46
C VAL A 292 -21.26 -8.10 -0.06
N ARG A 293 -22.14 -7.24 -0.56
CA ARG A 293 -22.15 -6.89 -1.98
C ARG A 293 -20.88 -6.08 -2.31
N PRO A 294 -20.21 -6.33 -3.46
CA PRO A 294 -19.02 -5.57 -3.84
C PRO A 294 -19.26 -4.06 -3.78
N GLY A 295 -18.37 -3.33 -3.11
CA GLY A 295 -18.45 -1.87 -2.98
C GLY A 295 -19.41 -1.37 -1.89
N THR A 296 -19.99 -2.26 -1.08
CA THR A 296 -20.90 -1.89 0.03
C THR A 296 -20.31 -2.12 1.43
N ASP A 297 -19.02 -2.47 1.50
CA ASP A 297 -18.29 -2.76 2.74
C ASP A 297 -18.36 -1.58 3.74
N ALA A 298 -18.30 -0.35 3.24
CA ALA A 298 -18.40 0.86 4.06
C ALA A 298 -19.75 0.99 4.78
N ALA A 299 -20.86 0.55 4.17
CA ALA A 299 -22.17 0.57 4.81
C ALA A 299 -22.24 -0.42 5.97
N PHE A 300 -21.72 -1.63 5.77
CA PHE A 300 -21.65 -2.66 6.82
C PHE A 300 -20.76 -2.20 7.98
N LEU A 301 -19.55 -1.72 7.68
CA LEU A 301 -18.61 -1.23 8.70
C LEU A 301 -19.16 0.01 9.43
N SER A 302 -19.89 0.90 8.76
CA SER A 302 -20.55 2.04 9.40
C SER A 302 -21.62 1.60 10.40
N ALA A 303 -22.37 0.54 10.09
CA ALA A 303 -23.33 -0.04 11.03
C ALA A 303 -22.62 -0.67 12.25
N CYS A 304 -21.48 -1.33 12.06
CA CYS A 304 -20.65 -1.81 13.18
C CYS A 304 -20.14 -0.65 14.04
N ILE A 305 -19.64 0.42 13.42
CA ILE A 305 -19.19 1.63 14.12
C ILE A 305 -20.33 2.25 14.93
N HIS A 306 -21.55 2.29 14.39
CA HIS A 306 -22.73 2.79 15.11
C HIS A 306 -22.96 2.01 16.42
N VAL A 307 -22.92 0.67 16.37
CA VAL A 307 -23.07 -0.17 17.56
C VAL A 307 -21.92 0.07 18.56
N ILE A 308 -20.68 0.18 18.08
CA ILE A 308 -19.51 0.47 18.94
C ILE A 308 -19.68 1.82 19.66
N LEU A 309 -20.07 2.87 18.94
CA LEU A 309 -20.30 4.19 19.52
C LEU A 309 -21.47 4.17 20.52
N GLN A 310 -22.56 3.50 20.18
CA GLN A 310 -23.73 3.40 21.06
C GLN A 310 -23.40 2.65 22.35
N GLU A 311 -22.85 1.44 22.26
CA GLU A 311 -22.65 0.57 23.42
C GLU A 311 -21.43 1.00 24.25
N PHE A 312 -20.30 1.33 23.61
CA PHE A 312 -19.03 1.53 24.32
C PHE A 312 -18.63 3.00 24.50
N HIS A 313 -19.13 3.95 23.70
CA HIS A 313 -18.87 5.37 23.91
C HIS A 313 -20.01 6.12 24.60
N HIS A 314 -21.26 5.66 24.43
CA HIS A 314 -22.42 6.33 25.03
C HIS A 314 -22.98 5.57 26.25
N GLN A 315 -23.37 4.31 26.11
CA GLN A 315 -24.05 3.57 27.19
C GLN A 315 -23.08 3.12 28.30
N LYS A 316 -22.00 2.42 27.93
CA LYS A 316 -21.02 1.89 28.88
C LYS A 316 -19.89 2.87 29.19
N GLN A 317 -19.46 3.66 28.21
CA GLN A 317 -18.29 4.55 28.29
C GLN A 317 -17.01 3.82 28.72
N GLU A 318 -16.57 2.85 27.92
CA GLU A 318 -15.38 2.04 28.20
C GLU A 318 -14.14 2.94 28.38
N PRO A 319 -13.48 2.95 29.56
CA PRO A 319 -12.44 3.92 29.88
C PRO A 319 -11.31 3.97 28.84
N TYR A 320 -10.85 2.81 28.37
CA TYR A 320 -9.80 2.76 27.35
C TYR A 320 -10.20 3.48 26.04
N PHE A 321 -11.44 3.32 25.58
CA PHE A 321 -11.91 3.95 24.34
C PHE A 321 -12.11 5.46 24.48
N ILE A 322 -12.62 5.90 25.63
CA ILE A 322 -12.82 7.32 25.93
C ILE A 322 -11.49 8.05 26.01
N GLU A 323 -10.53 7.52 26.77
CA GLU A 323 -9.22 8.16 26.94
C GLU A 323 -8.41 8.15 25.64
N TYR A 324 -8.46 7.05 24.88
CA TYR A 324 -7.85 7.02 23.54
C TYR A 324 -8.43 8.11 22.63
N THR A 325 -9.76 8.26 22.64
CA THR A 325 -10.46 9.22 21.80
C THR A 325 -10.11 10.66 22.17
N LYS A 326 -10.03 10.97 23.46
CA LYS A 326 -9.61 12.30 23.96
C LYS A 326 -8.20 12.67 23.53
N GLN A 327 -7.27 11.72 23.58
CA GLN A 327 -5.85 12.02 23.38
C GLN A 327 -5.37 11.90 21.93
N TYR A 328 -5.86 10.90 21.20
CA TYR A 328 -5.26 10.48 19.93
C TYR A 328 -6.15 10.73 18.71
N THR A 329 -7.29 11.40 18.88
CA THR A 329 -8.20 11.73 17.78
C THR A 329 -8.47 13.23 17.73
N ASN A 330 -9.11 13.66 16.65
CA ASN A 330 -9.55 15.04 16.50
C ASN A 330 -10.97 15.31 17.02
N LEU A 331 -11.63 14.32 17.63
CA LEU A 331 -13.00 14.46 18.15
C LEU A 331 -13.19 15.55 19.22
N PRO A 332 -12.20 15.88 20.09
CA PRO A 332 -12.36 16.97 21.06
C PRO A 332 -12.17 18.39 20.49
N PHE A 333 -11.76 18.54 19.22
CA PHE A 333 -11.55 19.87 18.64
C PHE A 333 -12.87 20.52 18.24
N LEU A 334 -12.95 21.83 18.42
CA LEU A 334 -14.14 22.62 18.12
C LEU A 334 -14.27 22.91 16.62
N VAL A 335 -15.47 22.79 16.06
CA VAL A 335 -15.79 23.06 14.65
C VAL A 335 -16.72 24.26 14.57
N MET A 336 -16.38 25.26 13.74
CA MET A 336 -17.25 26.42 13.53
C MET A 336 -18.45 26.04 12.67
N LEU A 337 -19.66 26.43 13.09
CA LEU A 337 -20.88 26.22 12.33
C LEU A 337 -21.19 27.44 11.45
N GLU A 338 -21.44 27.18 10.17
CA GLU A 338 -21.76 28.19 9.17
C GLU A 338 -23.28 28.23 8.94
N PRO A 339 -23.92 29.41 8.89
CA PRO A 339 -25.35 29.50 8.59
C PRO A 339 -25.68 28.87 7.23
N ALA A 340 -26.69 28.00 7.18
CA ALA A 340 -27.22 27.46 5.94
C ALA A 340 -28.27 28.39 5.32
N ASP A 341 -28.83 28.01 4.16
CA ASP A 341 -29.83 28.82 3.43
C ASP A 341 -31.11 29.08 4.25
N LYS A 342 -31.43 28.19 5.19
CA LYS A 342 -32.63 28.28 6.03
C LYS A 342 -32.28 28.83 7.41
N PRO A 343 -33.06 29.80 7.94
CA PRO A 343 -32.84 30.34 9.28
C PRO A 343 -32.84 29.24 10.35
N GLY A 344 -31.82 29.22 11.20
CA GLY A 344 -31.67 28.25 12.29
C GLY A 344 -31.05 26.90 11.88
N GLU A 345 -30.74 26.71 10.60
CA GLU A 345 -29.99 25.56 10.10
C GLU A 345 -28.53 25.94 9.82
N TYR A 346 -27.61 25.00 10.03
CA TYR A 346 -26.17 25.21 9.90
C TYR A 346 -25.50 24.09 9.11
N LEU A 347 -24.31 24.38 8.59
CA LEU A 347 -23.37 23.43 8.00
C LEU A 347 -22.11 23.34 8.87
N PRO A 348 -21.49 22.15 9.00
CA PRO A 348 -20.18 22.05 9.64
C PRO A 348 -19.13 22.75 8.77
N GLY A 349 -18.51 23.80 9.31
CA GLY A 349 -17.44 24.54 8.67
C GLY A 349 -16.06 23.98 9.03
N ARG A 350 -15.06 24.86 9.08
CA ARG A 350 -13.69 24.51 9.50
C ARG A 350 -13.54 24.39 11.01
N PHE A 351 -12.47 23.73 11.45
CA PHE A 351 -12.03 23.79 12.86
C PHE A 351 -11.76 25.23 13.32
N LEU A 352 -12.13 25.52 14.58
CA LEU A 352 -11.79 26.76 15.27
C LEU A 352 -10.27 26.82 15.47
N ARG A 353 -9.67 27.98 15.15
CA ARG A 353 -8.23 28.21 15.27
C ARG A 353 -7.96 29.28 16.32
N ILE A 354 -6.75 29.29 16.90
CA ILE A 354 -6.41 30.35 17.87
C ILE A 354 -6.35 31.74 17.23
N SER A 355 -6.17 31.85 15.91
CA SER A 355 -6.28 33.12 15.18
C SER A 355 -7.68 33.73 15.24
N ASP A 356 -8.70 32.93 15.56
CA ASP A 356 -10.09 33.38 15.67
C ASP A 356 -10.41 33.95 17.07
N LEU A 357 -9.48 33.80 18.02
CA LEU A 357 -9.68 34.09 19.44
C LEU A 357 -8.70 35.16 19.93
N THR A 358 -9.07 35.89 20.97
CA THR A 358 -8.16 36.81 21.67
C THR A 358 -7.28 36.07 22.67
N GLY A 359 -6.17 36.69 23.06
CA GLY A 359 -5.22 36.17 24.06
C GLY A 359 -4.14 35.27 23.48
N PHE A 360 -4.11 35.04 22.17
CA PHE A 360 -3.11 34.20 21.50
C PHE A 360 -2.16 35.01 20.58
N GLU A 361 -2.07 36.32 20.78
CA GLU A 361 -1.35 37.26 19.92
C GLU A 361 0.17 36.96 19.85
N ASP A 362 0.72 36.34 20.90
CA ASP A 362 2.15 35.97 20.98
C ASP A 362 2.49 34.62 20.32
N GLU A 363 1.49 33.87 19.82
CA GLU A 363 1.70 32.55 19.23
C GLU A 363 2.11 32.62 17.74
N GLN A 364 3.07 31.79 17.33
CA GLN A 364 3.41 31.64 15.90
C GLN A 364 2.43 30.72 15.19
N HIS A 365 2.18 30.99 13.90
CA HIS A 365 1.26 30.22 13.05
C HIS A 365 -0.14 30.02 13.68
N PRO A 366 -0.77 31.07 14.22
CA PRO A 366 -2.03 30.96 14.97
C PRO A 366 -3.18 30.37 14.13
N GLU A 367 -3.16 30.56 12.82
CA GLU A 367 -4.14 30.01 11.87
C GLU A 367 -4.04 28.48 11.69
N TRP A 368 -2.94 27.87 12.15
CA TRP A 368 -2.68 26.43 12.04
C TRP A 368 -2.79 25.67 13.37
N LYS A 369 -3.22 26.34 14.45
CA LYS A 369 -3.35 25.76 15.79
C LYS A 369 -4.80 25.71 16.22
N MET A 370 -5.26 24.54 16.66
CA MET A 370 -6.65 24.25 17.05
C MET A 370 -6.79 24.25 18.57
N VAL A 371 -8.03 24.31 19.07
CA VAL A 371 -8.34 24.39 20.51
C VAL A 371 -9.33 23.31 20.97
N MET A 372 -9.27 22.99 22.26
CA MET A 372 -10.18 22.09 22.97
C MET A 372 -10.81 22.82 24.16
N LEU A 373 -11.86 22.25 24.74
CA LEU A 373 -12.41 22.69 26.03
C LEU A 373 -11.95 21.76 27.14
N ASP A 374 -11.76 22.33 28.33
CA ASP A 374 -11.52 21.61 29.58
C ASP A 374 -12.85 21.22 30.23
N SER A 375 -13.04 19.94 30.54
CA SER A 375 -14.28 19.40 31.12
C SER A 375 -14.55 19.93 32.52
N GLN A 376 -13.50 20.34 33.25
CA GLN A 376 -13.61 20.80 34.63
C GLN A 376 -13.90 22.29 34.76
N THR A 377 -13.40 23.10 33.82
CA THR A 377 -13.48 24.56 33.90
C THR A 377 -14.29 25.19 32.78
N ASP A 378 -14.64 24.44 31.74
CA ASP A 378 -15.28 24.93 30.52
C ASP A 378 -14.47 26.03 29.78
N GLU A 379 -13.17 26.10 30.08
CA GLU A 379 -12.22 27.04 29.47
C GLU A 379 -11.60 26.49 28.19
N ILE A 380 -11.26 27.38 27.27
CA ILE A 380 -10.51 27.07 26.06
C ILE A 380 -9.05 26.74 26.43
N ARG A 381 -8.57 25.59 25.97
CA ARG A 381 -7.19 25.13 26.11
C ARG A 381 -6.50 25.05 24.77
N LEU A 382 -5.21 25.33 24.76
CA LEU A 382 -4.35 25.19 23.58
C LEU A 382 -3.57 23.86 23.68
N PRO A 383 -4.05 22.75 23.07
CA PRO A 383 -3.28 21.52 22.96
C PRO A 383 -2.00 21.71 22.16
N GLY A 384 -1.00 20.88 22.43
CA GLY A 384 0.14 20.69 21.54
C GLY A 384 -0.24 19.96 20.23
N GLY A 385 0.75 19.75 19.37
CA GLY A 385 0.66 18.74 18.30
C GLY A 385 -0.02 19.16 16.98
N SER A 386 -0.89 20.18 16.98
CA SER A 386 -1.41 20.74 15.72
C SER A 386 -0.28 21.28 14.83
N VAL A 387 -0.46 21.26 13.50
CA VAL A 387 0.64 21.44 12.52
C VAL A 387 1.37 22.79 12.66
N GLY A 388 0.72 23.82 13.19
CA GLY A 388 1.37 25.10 13.47
C GLY A 388 2.53 25.00 14.47
N PHE A 389 2.49 24.03 15.40
CA PHE A 389 3.60 23.77 16.33
C PHE A 389 4.80 23.07 15.68
N ARG A 390 4.62 22.40 14.54
CA ARG A 390 5.71 21.65 13.87
C ARG A 390 6.82 22.57 13.36
N TRP A 391 6.46 23.78 12.95
CA TRP A 391 7.34 24.73 12.26
C TRP A 391 7.64 25.98 13.08
N GLU A 392 7.17 26.05 14.32
CA GLU A 392 7.44 27.19 15.18
C GLU A 392 8.90 27.22 15.64
N THR A 393 9.46 28.42 15.77
CA THR A 393 10.88 28.64 16.07
C THR A 393 11.10 29.31 17.42
N LYS A 394 10.13 30.05 17.94
CA LYS A 394 10.24 30.81 19.21
C LYS A 394 10.09 29.94 20.45
N LYS A 395 9.22 28.93 20.41
CA LYS A 395 8.87 28.06 21.56
C LYS A 395 8.90 26.57 21.18
N PRO A 396 10.03 26.02 20.69
CA PRO A 396 10.08 24.66 20.16
C PRO A 396 9.76 23.59 21.22
N GLY A 397 9.42 22.38 20.76
CA GLY A 397 9.14 21.22 21.63
C GLY A 397 7.67 20.99 21.96
N ARG A 398 6.76 21.83 21.44
CA ARG A 398 5.31 21.75 21.67
C ARG A 398 4.53 20.95 20.61
N TRP A 399 5.24 20.41 19.60
CA TRP A 399 4.67 19.48 18.63
C TRP A 399 4.69 18.05 19.20
N ASN A 400 3.72 17.77 20.08
CA ASN A 400 3.56 16.49 20.77
C ASN A 400 2.08 16.27 21.14
N LEU A 401 1.72 15.06 21.58
CA LEU A 401 0.35 14.64 21.91
C LEU A 401 0.06 14.63 23.42
N LYS A 402 0.74 15.49 24.20
CA LYS A 402 0.46 15.62 25.63
C LYS A 402 -0.79 16.47 25.85
N LEU A 403 -1.67 16.03 26.74
CA LEU A 403 -2.85 16.78 27.18
C LEU A 403 -2.47 17.84 28.22
N GLU A 404 -1.64 18.78 27.79
CA GLU A 404 -1.15 19.91 28.57
C GLU A 404 -1.44 21.20 27.79
N ASP A 405 -1.98 22.21 28.48
CA ASP A 405 -2.22 23.51 27.88
C ASP A 405 -0.88 24.21 27.62
N GLN A 406 -0.59 24.47 26.35
CA GLN A 406 0.69 25.02 25.91
C GLN A 406 0.94 26.48 26.34
N LYS A 407 -0.07 27.13 26.94
CA LYS A 407 0.11 28.43 27.61
C LYS A 407 0.53 28.30 29.06
N THR A 408 -0.06 27.38 29.80
CA THR A 408 0.08 27.29 31.27
C THR A 408 0.97 26.13 31.72
N GLY A 409 1.22 25.14 30.86
CA GLY A 409 1.92 23.90 31.17
C GLY A 409 1.13 22.95 32.08
N LYS A 410 -0.16 23.23 32.32
CA LYS A 410 -1.00 22.42 33.22
C LYS A 410 -1.74 21.34 32.43
N PRO A 411 -1.97 20.16 33.03
CA PRO A 411 -2.84 19.16 32.44
C PRO A 411 -4.29 19.66 32.43
N TYR A 412 -5.07 19.18 31.48
CA TYR A 412 -6.52 19.41 31.39
C TYR A 412 -7.22 18.16 30.85
N ASP A 413 -8.55 18.08 31.02
CA ASP A 413 -9.34 16.95 30.53
C ASP A 413 -10.21 17.38 29.32
N PRO A 414 -9.95 16.89 28.09
CA PRO A 414 -10.70 17.31 26.91
C PRO A 414 -12.19 16.92 26.95
N VAL A 415 -13.05 17.86 26.54
CA VAL A 415 -14.48 17.61 26.32
C VAL A 415 -14.71 16.86 25.01
N LEU A 416 -15.46 15.75 25.05
CA LEU A 416 -15.88 15.00 23.85
C LEU A 416 -17.29 15.37 23.35
N THR A 417 -18.13 15.93 24.21
CA THR A 417 -19.50 16.32 23.84
C THR A 417 -19.94 17.52 24.66
N LEU A 418 -20.65 18.44 24.00
CA LEU A 418 -21.30 19.57 24.66
C LEU A 418 -22.66 19.21 25.26
N LEU A 419 -23.14 17.97 25.04
CA LEU A 419 -24.41 17.51 25.60
C LEU A 419 -24.35 17.52 27.13
N GLY A 420 -25.28 18.23 27.76
CA GLY A 420 -25.30 18.40 29.23
C GLY A 420 -24.43 19.54 29.74
N MET A 421 -23.47 20.05 28.94
CA MET A 421 -22.70 21.27 29.23
C MET A 421 -23.38 22.52 28.66
N SER A 422 -23.94 22.43 27.46
CA SER A 422 -24.72 23.50 26.83
C SER A 422 -26.22 23.23 26.88
N LYS A 423 -27.01 24.29 27.01
CA LYS A 423 -28.47 24.28 26.84
C LYS A 423 -28.92 24.68 25.43
N GLN A 424 -27.97 25.03 24.56
CA GLN A 424 -28.25 25.44 23.18
C GLN A 424 -28.08 24.26 22.22
N GLU A 425 -28.98 24.18 21.25
CA GLU A 425 -28.97 23.16 20.19
C GLU A 425 -29.15 23.88 18.84
N ALA A 426 -28.43 23.40 17.82
CA ALA A 426 -28.56 23.87 16.45
C ALA A 426 -28.92 22.70 15.52
N GLY A 427 -29.74 22.98 14.50
CA GLY A 427 -30.01 22.02 13.43
C GLY A 427 -28.85 22.01 12.43
N VAL A 428 -28.04 20.97 12.43
CA VAL A 428 -26.90 20.83 11.50
C VAL A 428 -27.25 19.86 10.37
N ARG A 429 -27.00 20.28 9.13
CA ARG A 429 -27.30 19.51 7.91
C ARG A 429 -26.11 18.61 7.54
N PHE A 430 -26.39 17.35 7.27
CA PHE A 430 -25.44 16.35 6.78
C PHE A 430 -25.92 15.76 5.46
N ALA A 431 -25.00 15.60 4.50
CA ALA A 431 -25.30 14.95 3.23
C ALA A 431 -25.43 13.42 3.42
N ASP A 432 -26.44 12.82 2.78
CA ASP A 432 -26.69 11.38 2.78
C ASP A 432 -26.81 10.85 1.35
N PHE A 433 -25.90 9.93 1.04
CA PHE A 433 -25.77 9.27 -0.26
C PHE A 433 -26.26 7.81 -0.25
N SER A 434 -26.88 7.34 0.84
CA SER A 434 -27.26 5.93 1.01
C SER A 434 -28.17 5.40 -0.11
N ASP A 435 -29.05 6.27 -0.62
CA ASP A 435 -30.01 5.94 -1.69
C ASP A 435 -29.53 6.38 -3.08
N THR A 436 -28.31 6.92 -3.24
CA THR A 436 -27.78 7.35 -4.55
C THR A 436 -27.25 6.21 -5.40
N PHE A 437 -27.45 4.97 -4.95
CA PHE A 437 -26.77 3.80 -5.47
C PHE A 437 -27.17 3.46 -6.91
N ASP A 438 -26.19 3.40 -7.80
CA ASP A 438 -26.23 2.62 -9.04
C ASP A 438 -24.96 1.76 -9.07
N VAL A 439 -25.10 0.47 -9.40
CA VAL A 439 -23.99 -0.48 -9.58
C VAL A 439 -23.20 -0.20 -10.87
N HIS A 440 -23.70 0.67 -11.74
CA HIS A 440 -23.06 1.12 -12.95
C HIS A 440 -22.52 2.53 -12.78
N PHE A 441 -21.20 2.65 -12.56
CA PHE A 441 -20.49 3.93 -12.51
C PHE A 441 -20.84 4.81 -13.73
N GLY A 442 -21.32 6.03 -13.47
CA GLY A 442 -21.55 7.05 -14.51
C GLY A 442 -22.95 7.05 -15.16
N THR A 443 -23.86 6.19 -14.73
CA THR A 443 -25.27 6.24 -15.13
C THR A 443 -26.14 6.22 -13.88
N THR A 444 -27.09 7.16 -13.77
CA THR A 444 -28.30 6.93 -12.98
C THR A 444 -29.29 6.23 -13.90
N ILE A 445 -29.48 4.92 -13.76
CA ILE A 445 -30.62 4.25 -14.38
C ILE A 445 -31.89 4.87 -13.77
N PRO A 446 -32.79 5.46 -14.57
CA PRO A 446 -34.03 6.01 -14.04
C PRO A 446 -34.80 4.95 -13.24
N GLY A 447 -35.00 5.20 -11.95
CA GLY A 447 -35.80 4.35 -11.06
C GLY A 447 -35.04 3.45 -10.08
N LEU A 448 -33.70 3.39 -10.12
CA LEU A 448 -32.91 2.58 -9.16
C LEU A 448 -32.19 3.42 -8.08
N GLY A 449 -31.71 4.63 -8.41
CA GLY A 449 -31.09 5.56 -7.45
C GLY A 449 -31.90 6.85 -7.24
N ARG A 450 -31.77 7.46 -6.06
CA ARG A 450 -32.34 8.77 -5.70
C ARG A 450 -31.24 9.83 -5.61
N PRO A 451 -31.52 11.13 -5.86
CA PRO A 451 -30.55 12.19 -5.55
C PRO A 451 -30.11 12.14 -4.08
N ALA A 452 -28.90 12.62 -3.80
CA ALA A 452 -28.42 12.77 -2.43
C ALA A 452 -29.43 13.62 -1.65
N ARG A 453 -29.73 13.19 -0.43
CA ARG A 453 -30.63 13.91 0.47
C ARG A 453 -29.83 14.56 1.57
N GLU A 454 -30.48 15.47 2.26
CA GLU A 454 -29.90 16.08 3.45
C GLU A 454 -30.66 15.66 4.68
N ILE A 455 -29.90 15.42 5.74
CA ILE A 455 -30.38 15.00 7.03
C ILE A 455 -30.08 16.12 8.02
N LEU A 456 -31.13 16.59 8.69
CA LEU A 456 -30.98 17.52 9.81
C LEU A 456 -30.75 16.73 11.12
N ARG A 457 -29.78 17.15 11.92
CA ARG A 457 -29.49 16.60 13.25
C ARG A 457 -29.41 17.73 14.26
N GLY A 458 -30.02 17.50 15.43
CA GLY A 458 -29.83 18.36 16.60
C GLY A 458 -28.43 18.15 17.18
N VAL A 459 -27.64 19.21 17.21
CA VAL A 459 -26.26 19.19 17.74
C VAL A 459 -26.17 20.16 18.91
N PRO A 460 -25.66 19.74 20.09
CA PRO A 460 -25.41 20.66 21.20
C PRO A 460 -24.27 21.60 20.83
N VAL A 461 -24.50 22.91 20.99
CA VAL A 461 -23.57 23.95 20.51
C VAL A 461 -23.21 24.93 21.61
N LYS A 462 -22.10 25.64 21.46
CA LYS A 462 -21.73 26.76 22.33
C LYS A 462 -21.46 28.01 21.49
N GLN A 463 -21.96 29.16 21.93
CA GLN A 463 -21.65 30.44 21.30
C GLN A 463 -20.34 30.99 21.84
N LEU A 464 -19.41 31.32 20.95
CA LEU A 464 -18.13 31.94 21.28
C LEU A 464 -18.01 33.32 20.63
N GLN A 465 -17.29 34.20 21.32
CA GLN A 465 -16.93 35.53 20.82
C GLN A 465 -15.60 35.44 20.06
N LEU A 466 -15.60 35.89 18.81
CA LEU A 466 -14.41 35.93 17.96
C LEU A 466 -13.61 37.21 18.21
N ALA A 467 -12.31 37.16 17.92
CA ALA A 467 -11.40 38.31 17.99
C ALA A 467 -11.85 39.48 17.09
N ALA A 468 -12.53 39.19 15.99
CA ALA A 468 -13.10 40.19 15.08
C ALA A 468 -14.35 40.91 15.63
N GLY A 469 -14.84 40.55 16.82
CA GLY A 469 -16.04 41.15 17.43
C GLY A 469 -17.37 40.49 17.04
N SER A 470 -17.38 39.56 16.09
CA SER A 470 -18.54 38.70 15.79
C SER A 470 -18.64 37.49 16.73
N THR A 471 -19.77 36.78 16.69
CA THR A 471 -19.93 35.52 17.41
C THR A 471 -20.08 34.34 16.45
N VAL A 472 -19.79 33.14 16.92
CA VAL A 472 -19.93 31.90 16.16
C VAL A 472 -20.48 30.79 17.06
N LEU A 473 -21.22 29.84 16.48
CA LEU A 473 -21.57 28.59 17.15
C LEU A 473 -20.50 27.54 16.85
N VAL A 474 -20.08 26.82 17.89
CA VAL A 474 -19.15 25.70 17.79
C VAL A 474 -19.68 24.42 18.41
#